data_AF-A0A1Q5UBE3-F1
#
_entry.id   AF-A0A1Q5UBE3-F1
#
_cell.length_a   1.000
_cell.length_b   1.000
_cell.length_c   1.000
_cell.angle_alpha   90.00
_cell.angle_beta   90.00
_cell.angle_gamma   90.00
#
_symmetry.space_group_name_H-M   'P 1'
#
loop_
_entity.id
_entity.type
_entity.pdbx_description
1 polymer ?
#
loop_
_entity_poly.entity_id
_entity_poly.type
_entity_poly.pdbx_seq_one_letter_code
_entity_poly.pdbx_strand_id
1 'polypeptide(L)'
;MGRSLNRGILQNSPKNKEYPYPPWFFRVLGPYVLSDRSPCGYEFDEDLSDLEEKGAESYEEWPTRKRRKFEDSDRESDEDEDEDEDDSTSERSHADSLADVYYEFKEIREERKRELERERQDILDMIQSESGMENKVNQAYRSFMDAPKEDKLTSMPSLHATTYIIHCRDQPRYFYNGLGPGYVEFYHLSVEDNFGSNSPPDFDQKRIYGHIYINASNSIEFEPFDPPDEFSGSDFIISPFPSGPHEVRIKFFSKDYIKMSIPRELAFENKDPPADAPDVFEYVGVRRDWEKWKAERKRMWEEAEKNRPPSPRDSWFERTHPRGFWNQGRW
;
A
#
# COMPACT_ATOMS: atom_id res chain seq x y z
N MET A 1 -10.09 -1.81 -37.47
CA MET A 1 -10.56 -2.99 -38.21
C MET A 1 -11.16 -3.93 -37.20
N GLY A 2 -12.49 -4.01 -37.12
CA GLY A 2 -13.19 -4.84 -36.13
C GLY A 2 -13.04 -6.33 -36.48
N ARG A 3 -12.56 -7.13 -35.53
CA ARG A 3 -12.45 -8.59 -35.67
C ARG A 3 -13.76 -9.23 -35.23
N SER A 4 -14.55 -9.70 -36.18
CA SER A 4 -15.76 -10.48 -35.90
C SER A 4 -15.37 -11.94 -35.62
N LEU A 5 -15.21 -12.30 -34.36
CA LEU A 5 -15.14 -13.70 -33.93
C LEU A 5 -16.54 -14.33 -34.02
N ASN A 6 -16.64 -15.45 -34.73
CA ASN A 6 -17.88 -16.20 -34.93
C ASN A 6 -18.46 -16.67 -33.58
N ARG A 7 -19.69 -16.25 -33.27
CA ARG A 7 -20.45 -16.55 -32.03
C ARG A 7 -20.86 -18.03 -31.84
N GLY A 8 -20.23 -18.96 -32.55
CA GLY A 8 -20.70 -20.34 -32.68
C GLY A 8 -20.16 -21.38 -31.68
N ILE A 9 -19.27 -21.01 -30.75
CA ILE A 9 -18.49 -22.01 -29.98
C ILE A 9 -19.08 -22.33 -28.59
N LEU A 10 -20.07 -21.55 -28.09
CA LEU A 10 -20.55 -21.69 -26.71
C LEU A 10 -21.85 -22.50 -26.52
N GLN A 11 -22.27 -23.32 -27.49
CA GLN A 11 -23.40 -24.23 -27.31
C GLN A 11 -23.07 -25.63 -27.81
N ASN A 12 -22.46 -26.44 -26.94
CA ASN A 12 -22.69 -27.88 -26.79
C ASN A 12 -21.68 -28.43 -25.79
N SER A 13 -22.16 -29.03 -24.71
CA SER A 13 -21.33 -29.75 -23.73
C SER A 13 -21.41 -31.26 -24.03
N PRO A 14 -20.37 -31.86 -24.63
CA PRO A 14 -20.16 -33.30 -24.60
C PRO A 14 -19.08 -33.66 -23.59
N LYS A 15 -19.38 -34.69 -22.78
CA LYS A 15 -18.48 -35.36 -21.86
C LYS A 15 -17.26 -35.91 -22.62
N ASN A 16 -16.06 -35.65 -22.11
CA ASN A 16 -14.75 -36.12 -22.60
C ASN A 16 -14.30 -35.62 -23.99
N LYS A 17 -14.04 -34.32 -24.11
CA LYS A 17 -13.06 -33.80 -25.07
C LYS A 17 -11.92 -33.18 -24.27
N GLU A 18 -10.70 -33.68 -24.45
CA GLU A 18 -9.50 -32.91 -24.10
C GLU A 18 -9.58 -31.61 -24.91
N TYR A 19 -9.80 -30.51 -24.20
CA TYR A 19 -9.76 -29.22 -24.82
C TYR A 19 -8.29 -28.90 -25.15
N PRO A 20 -7.98 -28.39 -26.34
CA PRO A 20 -6.59 -28.09 -26.73
C PRO A 20 -5.98 -26.95 -25.91
N TYR A 21 -6.74 -26.30 -25.03
CA TYR A 21 -6.30 -25.20 -24.20
C TYR A 21 -6.65 -25.47 -22.73
N PRO A 22 -5.87 -24.91 -21.79
CA PRO A 22 -6.13 -25.06 -20.37
C PRO A 22 -7.44 -24.38 -19.94
N PRO A 23 -8.11 -24.85 -18.87
CA PRO A 23 -9.41 -24.33 -18.41
C PRO A 23 -9.44 -22.81 -18.18
N TRP A 24 -8.35 -22.22 -17.66
CA TRP A 24 -8.24 -20.77 -17.44
C TRP A 24 -8.47 -19.94 -18.70
N PHE A 25 -7.99 -20.44 -19.85
CA PHE A 25 -8.10 -19.73 -21.12
C PHE A 25 -9.57 -19.53 -21.50
N PHE A 26 -10.41 -20.55 -21.33
CA PHE A 26 -11.84 -20.45 -21.65
C PHE A 26 -12.61 -19.57 -20.66
N ARG A 27 -12.19 -19.51 -19.39
CA ARG A 27 -12.80 -18.62 -18.39
C ARG A 27 -12.63 -17.16 -18.78
N VAL A 28 -11.44 -16.77 -19.22
CA VAL A 28 -11.11 -15.40 -19.63
C VAL A 28 -11.59 -15.09 -21.06
N LEU A 29 -11.60 -16.07 -21.95
CA LEU A 29 -12.08 -15.91 -23.33
C LEU A 29 -13.56 -15.54 -23.41
N GLY A 30 -14.41 -16.07 -22.51
CA GLY A 30 -15.83 -15.75 -22.46
C GLY A 30 -16.11 -14.24 -22.34
N PRO A 31 -15.66 -13.59 -21.25
CA PRO A 31 -15.73 -12.14 -21.08
C PRO A 31 -15.11 -11.35 -22.23
N TYR A 32 -13.93 -11.73 -22.73
CA TYR A 32 -13.27 -11.06 -23.87
C TYR A 32 -14.17 -11.02 -25.11
N VAL A 33 -14.74 -12.17 -25.49
CA VAL A 33 -15.61 -12.29 -26.68
C VAL A 33 -16.94 -11.54 -26.50
N LEU A 34 -17.46 -11.48 -25.26
CA LEU A 34 -18.74 -10.84 -24.97
C LEU A 34 -18.64 -9.32 -24.80
N SER A 35 -17.51 -8.82 -24.33
CA SER A 35 -17.33 -7.40 -23.96
C SER A 35 -16.42 -6.60 -24.89
N ASP A 36 -15.80 -7.22 -25.89
CA ASP A 36 -14.87 -6.59 -26.85
C ASP A 36 -13.77 -5.77 -26.15
N ARG A 37 -13.38 -6.21 -24.95
CA ARG A 37 -12.34 -5.60 -24.12
C ARG A 37 -11.19 -6.60 -23.95
N SER A 38 -9.96 -6.12 -23.98
CA SER A 38 -8.80 -6.94 -23.60
C SER A 38 -8.92 -7.39 -22.14
N PRO A 39 -8.49 -8.61 -21.81
CA PRO A 39 -8.53 -9.06 -20.43
C PRO A 39 -7.66 -8.18 -19.55
N CYS A 40 -8.09 -8.02 -18.31
CA CYS A 40 -7.29 -7.35 -17.30
C CYS A 40 -6.53 -8.39 -16.46
N GLY A 41 -5.34 -8.04 -15.96
CA GLY A 41 -4.50 -8.95 -15.18
C GLY A 41 -5.23 -9.62 -14.00
N TYR A 42 -6.07 -8.86 -13.29
CA TYR A 42 -6.85 -9.37 -12.15
C TYR A 42 -7.87 -10.48 -12.49
N GLU A 43 -8.21 -10.68 -13.77
CA GLU A 43 -9.08 -11.80 -14.20
C GLU A 43 -8.35 -13.16 -14.16
N PHE A 44 -7.02 -13.13 -14.06
CA PHE A 44 -6.17 -14.30 -13.94
C PHE A 44 -5.83 -14.66 -12.48
N ASP A 45 -6.08 -13.78 -11.51
CA ASP A 45 -5.70 -13.96 -10.10
C ASP A 45 -6.30 -15.25 -9.49
N GLU A 46 -7.53 -15.63 -9.91
CA GLU A 46 -8.20 -16.89 -9.51
C GLU A 46 -7.43 -18.16 -9.89
N ASP A 47 -6.59 -18.15 -10.95
CA ASP A 47 -5.77 -19.31 -11.34
C ASP A 47 -4.32 -19.20 -10.89
N LEU A 48 -3.96 -18.07 -10.29
CA LEU A 48 -2.62 -17.81 -9.79
C LEU A 48 -2.54 -18.16 -8.30
N SER A 49 -3.68 -18.23 -7.59
CA SER A 49 -3.77 -18.65 -6.19
C SER A 49 -3.32 -20.10 -5.94
N ASP A 50 -3.48 -21.00 -6.91
CA ASP A 50 -3.11 -22.42 -6.77
C ASP A 50 -1.59 -22.65 -6.79
N LEU A 51 -0.79 -21.66 -7.19
CA LEU A 51 0.67 -21.73 -7.17
C LEU A 51 1.25 -21.47 -5.75
N GLU A 52 0.44 -21.05 -4.78
CA GLU A 52 0.89 -20.73 -3.42
C GLU A 52 0.93 -21.94 -2.46
N GLU A 53 0.12 -22.98 -2.66
CA GLU A 53 -0.06 -24.01 -1.62
C GLU A 53 1.16 -24.94 -1.44
N LYS A 54 2.08 -25.00 -2.42
CA LYS A 54 3.31 -25.81 -2.33
C LYS A 54 4.57 -25.06 -1.90
N GLY A 55 4.54 -23.72 -1.86
CA GLY A 55 5.67 -22.89 -1.45
C GLY A 55 5.45 -22.12 -0.15
N ALA A 56 4.24 -22.14 0.41
CA ALA A 56 3.90 -21.49 1.66
C ALA A 56 4.34 -22.34 2.87
N GLU A 57 5.66 -22.43 3.09
CA GLU A 57 6.13 -22.52 4.47
C GLU A 57 5.67 -21.25 5.19
N SER A 58 4.62 -21.42 6.00
CA SER A 58 4.19 -20.58 7.11
C SER A 58 5.02 -19.32 7.34
N TYR A 59 4.43 -18.15 7.09
CA TYR A 59 4.96 -16.83 7.46
C TYR A 59 5.18 -16.64 8.97
N GLU A 60 4.93 -17.65 9.81
CA GLU A 60 5.09 -17.56 11.27
C GLU A 60 6.48 -17.93 11.79
N GLU A 61 7.41 -18.40 10.96
CA GLU A 61 8.72 -18.79 11.45
C GLU A 61 9.84 -18.14 10.63
N TRP A 62 11.01 -17.94 11.26
CA TRP A 62 12.33 -17.63 10.67
C TRP A 62 12.87 -16.17 10.81
N PRO A 63 14.19 -16.02 11.04
CA PRO A 63 14.68 -15.57 12.34
C PRO A 63 15.53 -14.31 12.26
N THR A 64 15.88 -13.80 13.44
CA THR A 64 16.87 -12.73 13.62
C THR A 64 18.17 -12.98 12.84
N ARG A 65 18.50 -12.01 11.99
CA ARG A 65 19.76 -11.88 11.22
C ARG A 65 20.99 -12.36 12.01
N LYS A 66 21.63 -13.43 11.53
CA LYS A 66 23.09 -13.63 11.72
C LYS A 66 23.78 -13.49 10.36
N ARG A 67 24.51 -12.37 10.19
CA ARG A 67 25.58 -12.26 9.18
C ARG A 67 26.55 -13.43 9.37
N ARG A 68 26.62 -14.34 8.40
CA ARG A 68 27.76 -15.23 8.13
C ARG A 68 27.90 -15.30 6.61
N LYS A 69 28.89 -14.59 6.08
CA LYS A 69 30.12 -15.16 5.51
C LYS A 69 29.83 -16.26 4.49
N PHE A 70 29.98 -15.83 3.24
CA PHE A 70 30.33 -16.60 2.05
C PHE A 70 31.28 -17.76 2.42
N GLU A 71 30.79 -18.98 2.34
CA GLU A 71 31.60 -20.20 2.26
C GLU A 71 30.83 -21.19 1.40
N ASP A 72 31.45 -21.53 0.26
CA ASP A 72 31.12 -22.62 -0.64
C ASP A 72 30.81 -23.90 0.14
N SER A 73 29.64 -24.48 -0.12
CA SER A 73 29.36 -25.86 0.25
C SER A 73 28.41 -26.43 -0.78
N ASP A 74 29.01 -27.10 -1.76
CA ASP A 74 28.37 -28.09 -2.62
C ASP A 74 27.46 -28.98 -1.78
N ARG A 75 26.16 -28.88 -2.05
CA ARG A 75 25.17 -29.82 -1.55
C ARG A 75 24.29 -30.17 -2.74
N GLU A 76 24.66 -31.27 -3.37
CA GLU A 76 23.83 -32.01 -4.32
C GLU A 76 22.47 -32.23 -3.66
N SER A 77 21.48 -31.50 -4.15
CA SER A 77 20.07 -31.71 -3.87
C SER A 77 19.51 -32.36 -5.12
N ASP A 78 19.01 -33.58 -4.94
CA ASP A 78 18.44 -34.42 -5.97
C ASP A 78 17.45 -33.62 -6.83
N GLU A 79 17.70 -33.67 -8.13
CA GLU A 79 16.89 -33.12 -9.21
C GLU A 79 15.58 -33.93 -9.28
N ASP A 80 14.54 -33.44 -8.61
CA ASP A 80 13.17 -33.79 -8.99
C ASP A 80 12.81 -32.91 -10.19
N GLU A 81 12.62 -33.58 -11.32
CA GLU A 81 12.27 -33.08 -12.65
C GLU A 81 10.96 -32.28 -12.61
N ASP A 82 11.02 -31.01 -12.24
CA ASP A 82 9.98 -30.06 -12.62
C ASP A 82 10.18 -29.76 -14.12
N GLU A 83 9.20 -30.16 -14.93
CA GLU A 83 9.00 -29.71 -16.30
C GLU A 83 8.69 -28.20 -16.31
N ASP A 84 9.67 -27.40 -15.91
CA ASP A 84 9.81 -26.03 -16.38
C ASP A 84 10.19 -26.14 -17.86
N GLU A 85 9.18 -26.23 -18.72
CA GLU A 85 9.33 -25.91 -20.14
C GLU A 85 9.82 -24.45 -20.25
N ASP A 86 11.14 -24.29 -20.14
CA ASP A 86 11.93 -23.15 -20.56
C ASP A 86 11.80 -23.02 -22.09
N ASP A 87 10.64 -22.55 -22.51
CA ASP A 87 10.33 -22.30 -23.91
C ASP A 87 10.70 -20.85 -24.28
N SER A 88 11.99 -20.53 -24.13
CA SER A 88 12.59 -19.30 -24.68
C SER A 88 12.65 -19.31 -26.22
N THR A 89 12.01 -20.27 -26.89
CA THR A 89 11.77 -20.28 -28.35
C THR A 89 10.42 -20.91 -28.69
N SER A 90 9.32 -20.26 -28.30
CA SER A 90 7.98 -20.84 -28.47
C SER A 90 7.62 -21.18 -29.91
N GLU A 91 7.80 -22.46 -30.23
CA GLU A 91 7.18 -23.13 -31.35
C GLU A 91 5.67 -23.09 -31.12
N ARG A 92 4.97 -22.23 -31.87
CA ARG A 92 3.51 -22.13 -31.87
C ARG A 92 2.88 -23.51 -32.13
N SER A 93 2.54 -24.20 -31.05
CA SER A 93 2.08 -25.59 -31.01
C SER A 93 0.61 -25.70 -31.40
N HIS A 94 -0.10 -24.56 -31.38
CA HIS A 94 -1.49 -24.44 -31.82
C HIS A 94 -1.55 -23.75 -33.19
N ALA A 95 -2.14 -24.43 -34.16
CA ALA A 95 -2.32 -23.93 -35.53
C ALA A 95 -3.75 -23.43 -35.83
N ASP A 96 -4.61 -23.37 -34.81
CA ASP A 96 -6.01 -22.98 -34.93
C ASP A 96 -6.21 -21.47 -34.71
N SER A 97 -7.41 -20.98 -35.03
CA SER A 97 -7.73 -19.54 -35.03
C SER A 97 -7.68 -18.89 -33.64
N LEU A 98 -7.62 -19.69 -32.57
CA LEU A 98 -7.52 -19.20 -31.20
C LEU A 98 -6.07 -19.13 -30.69
N ALA A 99 -5.09 -19.67 -31.43
CA ALA A 99 -3.71 -19.75 -30.99
C ALA A 99 -3.12 -18.36 -30.68
N ASP A 100 -3.33 -17.38 -31.55
CA ASP A 100 -2.84 -16.02 -31.32
C ASP A 100 -3.45 -15.39 -30.06
N VAL A 101 -4.75 -15.64 -29.79
CA VAL A 101 -5.45 -15.15 -28.58
C VAL A 101 -4.95 -15.86 -27.33
N TYR A 102 -4.67 -17.16 -27.43
CA TYR A 102 -4.11 -17.95 -26.35
C TYR A 102 -2.73 -17.44 -25.92
N TYR A 103 -1.81 -17.22 -26.88
CA TYR A 103 -0.47 -16.72 -26.54
C TYR A 103 -0.50 -15.28 -26.00
N GLU A 104 -1.41 -14.43 -26.49
CA GLU A 104 -1.63 -13.08 -25.91
C GLU A 104 -2.08 -13.19 -24.44
N PHE A 105 -3.04 -14.06 -24.13
CA PHE A 105 -3.51 -14.22 -22.75
C PHE A 105 -2.48 -14.92 -21.86
N LYS A 106 -1.68 -15.83 -22.42
CA LYS A 106 -0.54 -16.46 -21.72
C LYS A 106 0.47 -15.38 -21.31
N GLU A 107 0.80 -14.46 -22.20
CA GLU A 107 1.71 -13.34 -21.89
C GLU A 107 1.15 -12.42 -20.79
N ILE A 108 -0.14 -12.07 -20.84
CA ILE A 108 -0.79 -11.27 -19.79
C ILE A 108 -0.77 -12.00 -18.45
N ARG A 109 -1.05 -13.31 -18.44
CA ARG A 109 -1.02 -14.15 -17.24
C ARG A 109 0.38 -14.20 -16.62
N GLU A 110 1.43 -14.39 -17.43
CA GLU A 110 2.82 -14.41 -16.95
C GLU A 110 3.30 -13.03 -16.47
N GLU A 111 2.89 -11.93 -17.11
CA GLU A 111 3.15 -10.58 -16.59
C GLU A 111 2.47 -10.38 -15.23
N ARG A 112 1.20 -10.81 -15.08
CA ARG A 112 0.49 -10.69 -13.79
C ARG A 112 1.17 -11.51 -12.70
N LYS A 113 1.67 -12.72 -13.01
CA LYS A 113 2.46 -13.52 -12.06
C LYS A 113 3.72 -12.77 -11.60
N ARG A 114 4.44 -12.12 -12.51
CA ARG A 114 5.61 -11.27 -12.18
C ARG A 114 5.23 -10.00 -11.41
N GLU A 115 4.04 -9.45 -11.63
CA GLU A 115 3.52 -8.31 -10.88
C GLU A 115 3.18 -8.70 -9.43
N LEU A 116 2.45 -9.80 -9.22
CA LEU A 116 2.10 -10.32 -7.90
C LEU A 116 3.35 -10.64 -7.05
N GLU A 117 4.39 -11.23 -7.64
CA GLU A 117 5.63 -11.50 -6.91
C GLU A 117 6.34 -10.19 -6.50
N ARG A 118 6.31 -9.15 -7.34
CA ARG A 118 6.83 -7.82 -6.97
C ARG A 118 6.00 -7.19 -5.86
N GLU A 119 4.68 -7.24 -5.95
CA GLU A 119 3.78 -6.73 -4.91
C GLU A 119 4.04 -7.42 -3.56
N ARG A 120 4.23 -8.75 -3.58
CA ARG A 120 4.57 -9.54 -2.38
C ARG A 120 5.90 -9.10 -1.78
N GLN A 121 6.93 -8.94 -2.61
CA GLN A 121 8.24 -8.47 -2.15
C GLN A 121 8.16 -7.04 -1.59
N ASP A 122 7.41 -6.15 -2.24
CA ASP A 122 7.19 -4.78 -1.79
C ASP A 122 6.48 -4.75 -0.42
N ILE A 123 5.47 -5.61 -0.22
CA ILE A 123 4.79 -5.77 1.08
C ILE A 123 5.78 -6.23 2.15
N LEU A 124 6.63 -7.22 1.87
CA LEU A 124 7.63 -7.72 2.82
C LEU A 124 8.66 -6.64 3.19
N ASP A 125 9.13 -5.88 2.21
CA ASP A 125 10.06 -4.77 2.43
C ASP A 125 9.40 -3.67 3.28
N MET A 126 8.12 -3.37 3.02
CA MET A 126 7.34 -2.44 3.82
C MET A 126 7.20 -2.93 5.27
N ILE A 127 6.81 -4.19 5.50
CA ILE A 127 6.72 -4.80 6.84
C ILE A 127 8.05 -4.68 7.59
N GLN A 128 9.18 -4.90 6.92
CA GLN A 128 10.50 -4.75 7.53
C GLN A 128 10.82 -3.29 7.89
N SER A 129 10.49 -2.35 7.02
CA SER A 129 10.65 -0.91 7.27
C SER A 129 9.81 -0.45 8.46
N GLU A 130 8.52 -0.81 8.48
CA GLU A 130 7.57 -0.54 9.55
C GLU A 130 8.05 -1.11 10.89
N SER A 131 8.52 -2.36 10.90
CA SER A 131 9.12 -3.01 12.08
C SER A 131 10.34 -2.24 12.59
N GLY A 132 11.15 -1.66 11.70
CA GLY A 132 12.31 -0.83 12.07
C GLY A 132 11.88 0.44 12.82
N MET A 133 10.81 1.09 12.34
CA MET A 133 10.25 2.29 12.96
C MET A 133 9.58 1.98 14.30
N GLU A 134 8.79 0.91 14.38
CA GLU A 134 8.23 0.40 15.63
C GLU A 134 9.31 0.16 16.69
N ASN A 135 10.37 -0.55 16.34
CA ASN A 135 11.46 -0.84 17.26
C ASN A 135 12.14 0.44 17.77
N LYS A 136 12.36 1.43 16.90
CA LYS A 136 12.94 2.72 17.27
C LYS A 136 12.04 3.47 18.27
N VAL A 137 10.74 3.55 18.00
CA VAL A 137 9.80 4.26 18.89
C VAL A 137 9.60 3.49 20.19
N ASN A 138 9.52 2.16 20.13
CA ASN A 138 9.44 1.30 21.31
C ASN A 138 10.68 1.43 22.21
N GLN A 139 11.87 1.55 21.62
CA GLN A 139 13.10 1.83 22.38
C GLN A 139 13.01 3.19 23.07
N ALA A 140 12.57 4.24 22.37
CA ALA A 140 12.36 5.56 22.96
C ALA A 140 11.33 5.53 24.09
N TYR A 141 10.24 4.77 23.93
CA TYR A 141 9.22 4.59 24.96
C TYR A 141 9.77 3.87 26.20
N ARG A 142 10.58 2.81 26.03
CA ARG A 142 11.24 2.13 27.15
C ARG A 142 12.18 3.07 27.90
N SER A 143 13.03 3.81 27.18
CA SER A 143 13.90 4.82 27.77
C SER A 143 13.11 5.89 28.54
N PHE A 144 11.97 6.32 28.01
CA PHE A 144 11.05 7.19 28.74
C PHE A 144 10.54 6.50 30.00
N MET A 145 10.02 5.28 29.92
CA MET A 145 9.47 4.57 31.09
C MET A 145 10.52 4.32 32.19
N ASP A 146 11.78 4.10 31.82
CA ASP A 146 12.89 3.88 32.77
C ASP A 146 13.45 5.19 33.37
N ALA A 147 13.15 6.34 32.78
CA ALA A 147 13.64 7.63 33.27
C ALA A 147 13.06 7.99 34.66
N PRO A 148 13.83 8.69 35.52
CA PRO A 148 13.34 9.26 36.77
C PRO A 148 12.09 10.13 36.56
N LYS A 149 11.22 10.22 37.57
CA LYS A 149 10.01 11.06 37.48
C LYS A 149 10.33 12.53 37.21
N GLU A 150 11.41 13.05 37.79
CA GLU A 150 11.84 14.44 37.60
C GLU A 150 12.17 14.76 36.15
N ASP A 151 12.74 13.80 35.40
CA ASP A 151 13.08 13.96 33.98
C ASP A 151 11.86 13.85 33.05
N LYS A 152 10.75 13.30 33.56
CA LYS A 152 9.49 13.12 32.80
C LYS A 152 8.57 14.33 32.86
N LEU A 153 8.74 15.20 33.86
CA LEU A 153 7.89 16.37 34.12
C LEU A 153 8.16 17.53 33.14
N THR A 154 8.27 17.21 31.85
CA THR A 154 8.38 18.20 30.79
C THR A 154 6.97 18.56 30.32
N SER A 155 6.64 19.85 30.39
CA SER A 155 5.39 20.38 29.83
C SER A 155 5.30 20.04 28.35
N MET A 156 4.12 19.55 27.94
CA MET A 156 3.86 19.20 26.55
C MET A 156 3.77 20.49 25.70
N PRO A 157 4.44 20.56 24.55
CA PRO A 157 4.22 21.67 23.63
C PRO A 157 2.81 21.59 23.04
N SER A 158 2.32 22.72 22.52
CA SER A 158 1.06 22.73 21.78
C SER A 158 1.06 21.66 20.67
N LEU A 159 0.01 20.83 20.65
CA LEU A 159 -0.19 19.84 19.58
C LEU A 159 -0.73 20.49 18.31
N HIS A 160 -1.19 21.75 18.35
CA HIS A 160 -1.69 22.44 17.17
C HIS A 160 -0.67 22.43 16.03
N ALA A 161 -1.15 22.17 14.81
CA ALA A 161 -0.36 22.07 13.59
C ALA A 161 0.78 21.03 13.70
N THR A 162 0.54 19.94 14.43
CA THR A 162 1.47 18.83 14.55
C THR A 162 0.94 17.61 13.81
N THR A 163 1.77 17.04 12.95
CA THR A 163 1.49 15.79 12.24
C THR A 163 2.48 14.73 12.67
N TYR A 164 2.02 13.52 12.93
CA TYR A 164 2.86 12.34 13.14
C TYR A 164 2.62 11.36 11.99
N ILE A 165 3.70 10.88 11.37
CA ILE A 165 3.63 9.73 10.47
C ILE A 165 3.42 8.50 11.33
N ILE A 166 2.36 7.75 11.07
CA ILE A 166 2.07 6.54 11.83
C ILE A 166 2.59 5.33 11.08
N HIS A 167 3.11 4.39 11.86
CA HIS A 167 3.76 3.19 11.40
C HIS A 167 3.16 1.99 12.13
N CYS A 168 2.88 0.92 11.41
CA CYS A 168 2.32 -0.32 11.93
C CYS A 168 2.78 -1.49 11.06
N ARG A 169 3.43 -2.47 11.68
CA ARG A 169 3.95 -3.66 11.01
C ARG A 169 2.86 -4.49 10.35
N ASP A 170 1.66 -4.51 10.93
CA ASP A 170 0.55 -5.31 10.44
C ASP A 170 -0.21 -4.60 9.32
N GLN A 171 -0.12 -3.26 9.22
CA GLN A 171 -0.85 -2.48 8.24
C GLN A 171 -0.60 -2.93 6.78
N PRO A 172 0.64 -3.15 6.31
CA PRO A 172 0.88 -3.58 4.93
C PRO A 172 0.24 -4.93 4.57
N ARG A 173 -0.09 -5.77 5.55
CA ARG A 173 -0.75 -7.07 5.28
C ARG A 173 -2.21 -6.89 4.86
N TYR A 174 -2.86 -5.86 5.37
CA TYR A 174 -4.31 -5.68 5.23
C TYR A 174 -4.69 -4.47 4.36
N PHE A 175 -3.80 -3.48 4.26
CA PHE A 175 -4.10 -2.19 3.64
C PHE A 175 -3.10 -1.79 2.55
N TYR A 176 -2.33 -2.74 2.01
CA TYR A 176 -1.40 -2.45 0.92
C TYR A 176 -2.14 -1.91 -0.30
N ASN A 177 -1.75 -0.71 -0.72
CA ASN A 177 -2.30 -0.02 -1.88
C ASN A 177 -1.21 0.76 -2.65
N GLY A 178 0.07 0.50 -2.34
CA GLY A 178 1.21 1.23 -2.91
C GLY A 178 1.33 2.70 -2.49
N LEU A 179 0.52 3.19 -1.54
CA LEU A 179 0.61 4.56 -1.04
C LEU A 179 1.52 4.66 0.18
N GLY A 180 1.96 5.88 0.46
CA GLY A 180 2.83 6.19 1.60
C GLY A 180 2.16 5.94 2.95
N PRO A 181 2.94 6.02 4.05
CA PRO A 181 2.45 5.70 5.39
C PRO A 181 1.33 6.65 5.80
N GLY A 182 0.46 6.13 6.67
CA GLY A 182 -0.60 6.91 7.29
C GLY A 182 -0.05 8.06 8.14
N TYR A 183 -0.94 8.93 8.61
CA TYR A 183 -0.56 9.97 9.56
C TYR A 183 -1.71 10.32 10.52
N VAL A 184 -1.37 10.96 11.63
CA VAL A 184 -2.34 11.65 12.49
C VAL A 184 -1.98 13.13 12.55
N GLU A 185 -2.97 13.98 12.40
CA GLU A 185 -2.82 15.43 12.43
C GLU A 185 -3.69 16.05 13.52
N PHE A 186 -3.13 17.03 14.22
CA PHE A 186 -3.80 17.80 15.26
C PHE A 186 -3.84 19.28 14.87
N TYR A 187 -5.03 19.89 14.93
CA TYR A 187 -5.25 21.27 14.50
C TYR A 187 -6.34 21.96 15.33
N HIS A 188 -6.43 23.28 15.20
CA HIS A 188 -7.55 24.06 15.72
C HIS A 188 -8.38 24.48 14.51
N LEU A 189 -9.70 24.44 14.63
CA LEU A 189 -10.56 25.09 13.67
C LEU A 189 -10.45 26.61 13.88
N SER A 190 -10.08 27.35 12.84
CA SER A 190 -10.09 28.80 12.90
C SER A 190 -11.55 29.29 12.85
N VAL A 191 -11.85 30.41 13.51
CA VAL A 191 -13.19 31.03 13.47
C VAL A 191 -13.57 31.45 12.03
N GLU A 192 -12.57 31.64 11.16
CA GLU A 192 -12.74 32.10 9.78
C GLU A 192 -13.14 30.99 8.80
N ASP A 193 -12.88 29.72 9.12
CA ASP A 193 -13.27 28.58 8.28
C ASP A 193 -14.78 28.24 8.37
N ASN A 194 -15.52 28.92 9.26
CA ASN A 194 -16.98 28.87 9.29
C ASN A 194 -17.58 29.71 8.16
N PHE A 195 -17.52 29.19 6.93
CA PHE A 195 -18.30 29.69 5.81
C PHE A 195 -19.82 29.55 6.11
N GLY A 196 -20.38 30.56 6.77
CA GLY A 196 -21.81 30.89 6.67
C GLY A 196 -22.78 30.23 7.65
N SER A 197 -22.31 29.48 8.66
CA SER A 197 -23.19 28.92 9.69
C SER A 197 -22.84 29.51 11.05
N ASN A 198 -23.86 30.00 11.77
CA ASN A 198 -23.74 30.54 13.12
C ASN A 198 -22.80 29.67 13.96
N SER A 199 -21.65 30.20 14.35
CA SER A 199 -20.72 29.52 15.24
C SER A 199 -21.51 29.01 16.44
N PRO A 200 -21.46 27.71 16.77
CA PRO A 200 -22.05 27.21 18.00
C PRO A 200 -21.52 28.07 19.17
N PRO A 201 -22.36 28.44 20.15
CA PRO A 201 -21.97 29.36 21.23
C PRO A 201 -20.85 28.83 22.15
N ASP A 202 -20.33 27.63 21.89
CA ASP A 202 -19.35 26.92 22.72
C ASP A 202 -18.04 26.61 21.97
N PHE A 203 -17.68 27.46 21.00
CA PHE A 203 -16.44 27.31 20.24
C PHE A 203 -15.22 27.71 21.10
N ASP A 204 -14.74 26.77 21.92
CA ASP A 204 -13.52 26.96 22.70
C ASP A 204 -12.29 26.84 21.79
N GLN A 205 -11.64 27.97 21.51
CA GLN A 205 -10.41 28.06 20.73
C GLN A 205 -9.23 27.25 21.31
N LYS A 206 -9.38 26.69 22.51
CA LYS A 206 -8.38 25.82 23.14
C LYS A 206 -8.51 24.35 22.74
N ARG A 207 -9.68 23.91 22.26
CA ARG A 207 -9.89 22.51 21.94
C ARG A 207 -9.17 22.11 20.67
N ILE A 208 -8.58 20.94 20.71
CA ILE A 208 -7.86 20.34 19.61
C ILE A 208 -8.79 19.42 18.84
N TYR A 209 -8.77 19.59 17.54
CA TYR A 209 -9.35 18.68 16.57
C TYR A 209 -8.22 17.83 15.99
N GLY A 210 -8.58 16.69 15.43
CA GLY A 210 -7.63 15.91 14.68
C GLY A 210 -8.29 14.86 13.84
N HIS A 211 -7.50 14.28 12.96
CA HIS A 211 -7.90 13.11 12.19
C HIS A 211 -6.72 12.16 12.03
N ILE A 212 -7.04 10.88 11.87
CA ILE A 212 -6.11 9.83 11.49
C ILE A 212 -6.41 9.47 10.05
N TYR A 213 -5.37 9.45 9.23
CA TYR A 213 -5.41 8.90 7.89
C TYR A 213 -4.66 7.56 7.91
N ILE A 214 -5.40 6.45 7.87
CA ILE A 214 -4.79 5.11 7.84
C ILE A 214 -4.43 4.74 6.41
N ASN A 215 -5.35 4.95 5.47
CA ASN A 215 -5.16 4.64 4.05
C ASN A 215 -6.05 5.54 3.17
N ALA A 216 -6.00 5.34 1.85
CA ALA A 216 -6.76 6.10 0.85
C ALA A 216 -8.27 6.27 1.13
N SER A 217 -8.85 5.28 1.82
CA SER A 217 -10.29 5.10 1.99
C SER A 217 -10.73 5.04 3.46
N ASN A 218 -9.82 5.21 4.42
CA ASN A 218 -10.15 5.24 5.84
C ASN A 218 -9.50 6.45 6.51
N SER A 219 -10.36 7.34 7.00
CA SER A 219 -10.00 8.45 7.86
C SER A 219 -10.88 8.48 9.10
N ILE A 220 -10.25 8.55 10.27
CA ILE A 220 -10.95 8.65 11.56
C ILE A 220 -10.86 10.09 12.04
N GLU A 221 -11.97 10.81 12.08
CA GLU A 221 -12.04 12.13 12.69
C GLU A 221 -12.21 12.00 14.21
N PHE A 222 -11.68 12.94 14.97
CA PHE A 222 -11.83 12.98 16.43
C PHE A 222 -12.88 14.00 16.87
N GLU A 223 -13.54 13.70 17.99
CA GLU A 223 -14.23 14.74 18.73
C GLU A 223 -13.22 15.75 19.33
N PRO A 224 -13.63 17.01 19.53
CA PRO A 224 -12.75 18.02 20.10
C PRO A 224 -12.34 17.64 21.52
N PHE A 225 -11.05 17.71 21.85
CA PHE A 225 -10.54 17.34 23.16
C PHE A 225 -9.52 18.35 23.71
N ASP A 226 -9.31 18.30 25.03
CA ASP A 226 -8.26 19.05 25.71
C ASP A 226 -7.01 18.15 25.82
N PRO A 227 -5.87 18.54 25.22
CA PRO A 227 -4.67 17.72 25.26
C PRO A 227 -4.10 17.64 26.69
N PRO A 228 -3.37 16.57 27.03
CA PRO A 228 -2.70 16.47 28.32
C PRO A 228 -1.61 17.54 28.49
N ASP A 229 -1.48 18.09 29.70
CA ASP A 229 -0.51 19.14 30.03
C ASP A 229 0.96 18.66 30.02
N GLU A 230 1.16 17.36 30.28
CA GLU A 230 2.46 16.74 30.47
C GLU A 230 2.58 15.44 29.69
N PHE A 231 3.81 15.08 29.32
CA PHE A 231 4.08 13.77 28.73
C PHE A 231 3.82 12.64 29.74
N SER A 232 3.11 11.61 29.29
CA SER A 232 2.72 10.48 30.10
C SER A 232 2.85 9.17 29.34
N GLY A 233 3.18 8.11 30.08
CA GLY A 233 3.16 6.74 29.57
C GLY A 233 1.76 6.12 29.56
N SER A 234 0.77 6.82 30.13
CA SER A 234 -0.62 6.38 30.24
C SER A 234 -1.40 6.64 28.95
N ASP A 235 -2.45 5.84 28.75
CA ASP A 235 -3.38 6.02 27.64
C ASP A 235 -4.18 7.32 27.81
N PHE A 236 -4.14 8.17 26.79
CA PHE A 236 -5.07 9.26 26.59
C PHE A 236 -6.16 8.78 25.62
N ILE A 237 -7.42 8.83 26.05
CA ILE A 237 -8.55 8.29 25.30
C ILE A 237 -9.15 9.40 24.45
N ILE A 238 -9.30 9.13 23.15
CA ILE A 238 -9.92 10.03 22.18
C ILE A 238 -11.12 9.34 21.56
N SER A 239 -12.26 10.03 21.59
CA SER A 239 -13.48 9.57 20.95
C SER A 239 -13.45 9.89 19.45
N PRO A 240 -13.72 8.91 18.57
CA PRO A 240 -13.92 9.17 17.14
C PRO A 240 -15.23 9.94 16.92
N PHE A 241 -15.31 10.70 15.84
CA PHE A 241 -16.52 11.40 15.39
C PHE A 241 -17.15 10.67 14.18
N PRO A 242 -18.46 10.40 14.19
CA PRO A 242 -19.39 10.60 15.29
C PRO A 242 -19.10 9.63 16.46
N SER A 243 -19.36 10.07 17.69
CA SER A 243 -19.19 9.24 18.89
C SER A 243 -19.78 7.84 18.71
N GLY A 244 -18.90 6.84 18.79
CA GLY A 244 -19.23 5.43 18.68
C GLY A 244 -18.84 4.65 19.95
N PRO A 245 -19.03 3.32 19.95
CA PRO A 245 -18.63 2.46 21.06
C PRO A 245 -17.11 2.22 21.12
N HIS A 246 -16.38 2.65 20.10
CA HIS A 246 -14.95 2.42 19.97
C HIS A 246 -14.16 3.68 20.34
N GLU A 247 -13.00 3.48 20.95
CA GLU A 247 -12.12 4.54 21.41
C GLU A 247 -10.74 4.38 20.78
N VAL A 248 -10.11 5.50 20.43
CA VAL A 248 -8.68 5.52 20.07
C VAL A 248 -7.88 5.86 21.31
N ARG A 249 -6.79 5.13 21.55
CA ARG A 249 -5.90 5.40 22.68
C ARG A 249 -4.57 5.93 22.18
N ILE A 250 -4.10 7.05 22.71
CA ILE A 250 -2.82 7.66 22.35
C ILE A 250 -1.96 7.84 23.60
N LYS A 251 -0.70 7.44 23.54
CA LYS A 251 0.31 7.71 24.56
C LYS A 251 1.24 8.81 24.07
N PHE A 252 1.13 9.98 24.70
CA PHE A 252 2.01 11.11 24.44
C PHE A 252 3.17 11.07 25.41
N PHE A 253 4.28 10.44 25.03
CA PHE A 253 5.44 10.26 25.91
C PHE A 253 6.68 11.06 25.47
N SER A 254 6.63 11.69 24.29
CA SER A 254 7.70 12.52 23.75
C SER A 254 7.13 13.56 22.78
N LYS A 255 7.88 14.65 22.56
CA LYS A 255 7.57 15.65 21.54
C LYS A 255 7.62 15.07 20.12
N ASP A 256 8.48 14.07 19.91
CA ASP A 256 8.80 13.54 18.59
C ASP A 256 8.13 12.19 18.32
N TYR A 257 7.56 11.56 19.36
CA TYR A 257 7.03 10.21 19.29
C TYR A 257 5.72 10.05 20.05
N ILE A 258 4.83 9.25 19.47
CA ILE A 258 3.60 8.79 20.11
C ILE A 258 3.45 7.27 19.93
N LYS A 259 2.67 6.63 20.80
CA LYS A 259 2.10 5.30 20.53
C LYS A 259 0.58 5.44 20.43
N MET A 260 -0.06 4.65 19.59
CA MET A 260 -1.49 4.71 19.38
C MET A 260 -2.05 3.30 19.22
N SER A 261 -3.28 3.10 19.69
CA SER A 261 -4.01 1.85 19.55
C SER A 261 -5.35 2.14 18.90
N ILE A 262 -5.63 1.47 17.78
CA ILE A 262 -6.86 1.60 17.01
C ILE A 262 -7.56 0.24 16.99
N PRO A 263 -8.81 0.13 17.49
CA PRO A 263 -9.60 -1.09 17.36
C PRO A 263 -9.79 -1.53 15.90
N ARG A 264 -9.82 -2.84 15.67
CA ARG A 264 -10.01 -3.43 14.34
C ARG A 264 -11.24 -2.87 13.63
N GLU A 265 -12.33 -2.69 14.35
CA GLU A 265 -13.60 -2.22 13.80
C GLU A 265 -13.48 -0.79 13.22
N LEU A 266 -12.65 0.06 13.82
CA LEU A 266 -12.34 1.39 13.28
C LEU A 266 -11.36 1.33 12.11
N ALA A 267 -10.38 0.43 12.14
CA ALA A 267 -9.38 0.30 11.07
C ALA A 267 -9.97 -0.23 9.74
N PHE A 268 -11.07 -0.99 9.78
CA PHE A 268 -11.71 -1.54 8.58
C PHE A 268 -12.98 -0.79 8.13
N GLU A 269 -13.49 0.17 8.91
CA GLU A 269 -14.59 1.10 8.58
C GLU A 269 -15.69 0.50 7.68
N ASN A 270 -16.61 -0.27 8.29
CA ASN A 270 -17.75 -0.95 7.63
C ASN A 270 -17.39 -2.10 6.66
N LYS A 271 -16.13 -2.50 6.58
CA LYS A 271 -15.72 -3.74 5.89
C LYS A 271 -15.60 -4.87 6.88
N ASP A 272 -15.95 -6.07 6.45
CA ASP A 272 -15.68 -7.28 7.22
C ASP A 272 -14.16 -7.48 7.31
N PRO A 273 -13.57 -7.44 8.51
CA PRO A 273 -12.14 -7.63 8.65
C PRO A 273 -11.76 -9.09 8.34
N PRO A 274 -10.56 -9.33 7.79
CA PRO A 274 -10.01 -10.68 7.66
C PRO A 274 -9.94 -11.40 9.01
N ALA A 275 -10.13 -12.73 8.99
CA ALA A 275 -10.20 -13.53 10.21
C ALA A 275 -8.89 -13.55 11.02
N ASP A 276 -7.76 -13.33 10.35
CA ASP A 276 -6.42 -13.26 10.91
C ASP A 276 -6.03 -11.84 11.39
N ALA A 277 -6.86 -10.82 11.13
CA ALA A 277 -6.57 -9.44 11.50
C ALA A 277 -6.59 -9.23 13.03
N PRO A 278 -5.63 -8.47 13.59
CA PRO A 278 -5.55 -8.24 15.02
C PRO A 278 -6.77 -7.46 15.53
N ASP A 279 -7.22 -7.78 16.75
CA ASP A 279 -8.34 -7.05 17.40
C ASP A 279 -8.02 -5.57 17.64
N VAL A 280 -6.73 -5.25 17.82
CA VAL A 280 -6.23 -3.88 18.00
C VAL A 280 -4.96 -3.72 17.19
N PHE A 281 -4.90 -2.68 16.36
CA PHE A 281 -3.70 -2.27 15.66
C PHE A 281 -2.88 -1.32 16.54
N GLU A 282 -1.65 -1.70 16.83
CA GLU A 282 -0.68 -0.82 17.48
C GLU A 282 0.07 -0.01 16.42
N TYR A 283 -0.07 1.30 16.50
CA TYR A 283 0.67 2.25 15.69
C TYR A 283 1.73 2.95 16.54
N VAL A 284 2.87 3.25 15.93
CA VAL A 284 3.83 4.21 16.47
C VAL A 284 3.86 5.44 15.58
N GLY A 285 3.89 6.62 16.18
CA GLY A 285 3.96 7.88 15.45
C GLY A 285 5.32 8.54 15.56
N VAL A 286 5.83 9.06 14.45
CA VAL A 286 7.03 9.91 14.41
C VAL A 286 6.64 11.29 13.89
N ARG A 287 6.97 12.33 14.66
CA ARG A 287 6.63 13.71 14.31
C ARG A 287 7.22 14.06 12.95
N ARG A 288 6.38 14.56 12.05
CA ARG A 288 6.80 15.06 10.74
C ARG A 288 7.46 16.42 10.93
N ASP A 289 8.73 16.50 10.53
CA ASP A 289 9.44 17.77 10.41
C ASP A 289 9.14 18.36 9.02
N TRP A 290 8.30 19.40 8.99
CA TRP A 290 7.85 20.02 7.75
C TRP A 290 8.98 20.70 6.97
N GLU A 291 9.96 21.28 7.68
CA GLU A 291 11.11 21.94 7.05
C GLU A 291 12.00 20.91 6.37
N LYS A 292 12.30 19.83 7.09
CA LYS A 292 13.07 18.71 6.55
C LYS A 292 12.38 18.06 5.35
N TRP A 293 11.08 17.80 5.46
CA TRP A 293 10.31 17.19 4.37
C TRP A 293 10.25 18.08 3.13
N LYS A 294 10.03 19.39 3.31
CA LYS A 294 10.02 20.35 2.19
C LYS A 294 11.38 20.43 1.51
N ALA A 295 12.47 20.39 2.27
CA ALA A 295 13.83 20.37 1.73
C ALA A 295 14.14 19.08 0.96
N GLU A 296 13.75 17.92 1.50
CA GLU A 296 13.94 16.61 0.86
C GLU A 296 13.13 16.51 -0.44
N ARG A 297 11.85 16.90 -0.41
CA ARG A 297 10.99 16.91 -1.61
C ARG A 297 11.53 17.84 -2.68
N LYS A 298 12.07 19.00 -2.30
CA LYS A 298 12.74 19.92 -3.22
C LYS A 298 13.98 19.27 -3.84
N ARG A 299 14.81 18.59 -3.04
CA ARG A 299 16.00 17.88 -3.53
C ARG A 299 15.63 16.76 -4.51
N MET A 300 14.62 15.96 -4.17
CA MET A 300 14.12 14.90 -5.06
C MET A 300 13.58 15.47 -6.37
N TRP A 301 12.86 16.60 -6.32
CA TRP A 301 12.40 17.28 -7.53
C TRP A 301 13.56 17.77 -8.40
N GLU A 302 14.56 18.42 -7.81
CA GLU A 302 15.75 18.91 -8.52
C GLU A 302 16.58 17.74 -9.12
N GLU A 303 16.66 16.62 -8.42
CA GLU A 303 17.34 15.40 -8.91
C GLU A 303 16.55 14.72 -10.02
N ALA A 304 15.23 14.59 -9.87
CA ALA A 304 14.35 14.08 -10.91
C ALA A 304 14.35 14.97 -12.16
N GLU A 305 14.44 16.29 -11.99
CA GLU A 305 14.57 17.24 -13.09
C GLU A 305 15.90 17.08 -13.83
N LYS A 306 17.01 16.84 -13.10
CA LYS A 306 18.33 16.56 -13.71
C LYS A 306 18.37 15.21 -14.43
N ASN A 307 17.71 14.20 -13.86
CA ASN A 307 17.65 12.85 -14.41
C ASN A 307 16.52 12.68 -15.42
N ARG A 308 15.74 13.72 -15.68
CA ARG A 308 14.65 13.68 -16.65
C ARG A 308 15.27 13.48 -18.03
N PRO A 309 14.91 12.41 -18.76
CA PRO A 309 15.31 12.32 -20.16
C PRO A 309 14.79 13.56 -20.89
N PRO A 310 15.53 14.11 -21.86
CA PRO A 310 15.08 15.26 -22.62
C PRO A 310 13.67 14.98 -23.13
N SER A 311 12.76 15.92 -22.85
CA SER A 311 11.38 15.83 -23.35
C SER A 311 11.42 15.54 -24.85
N PRO A 312 10.52 14.73 -25.42
CA PRO A 312 10.42 14.56 -26.87
C PRO A 312 10.42 15.91 -27.62
N ARG A 313 9.87 16.95 -26.99
CA ARG A 313 9.84 18.34 -27.45
C ARG A 313 11.17 19.09 -27.50
N ASP A 314 12.19 18.59 -26.82
CA ASP A 314 13.54 19.17 -26.80
C ASP A 314 14.55 18.36 -27.62
N SER A 315 14.08 17.33 -28.33
CA SER A 315 14.94 16.59 -29.25
C SER A 315 15.38 17.48 -30.41
N TRP A 316 16.62 17.27 -30.89
CA TRP A 316 17.12 17.86 -32.13
C TRP A 316 16.11 17.67 -33.27
N PHE A 317 15.44 16.52 -33.31
CA PHE A 317 14.41 16.21 -34.29
C PHE A 317 13.27 17.23 -34.28
N GLU A 318 12.68 17.59 -33.13
CA GLU A 318 11.61 18.60 -33.10
C GLU A 318 12.12 20.03 -33.37
N ARG A 319 13.38 20.34 -33.02
CA ARG A 319 13.98 21.67 -33.24
C ARG A 319 14.45 21.92 -34.67
N THR A 320 14.78 20.87 -35.44
CA THR A 320 15.37 21.01 -36.78
C THR A 320 14.69 20.22 -37.89
N HIS A 321 13.70 19.34 -37.60
CA HIS A 321 12.92 18.73 -38.68
C HIS A 321 11.81 19.64 -39.21
N PRO A 322 11.66 19.76 -40.54
CA PRO A 322 10.56 20.49 -41.19
C PRO A 322 9.15 19.99 -40.82
N ARG A 323 9.02 18.80 -40.24
CA ARG A 323 7.73 18.22 -39.81
C ARG A 323 7.36 18.53 -38.35
N GLY A 324 8.29 18.97 -37.50
CA GLY A 324 8.00 19.34 -36.10
C GLY A 324 7.29 20.69 -35.94
N PHE A 325 7.40 21.57 -36.95
CA PHE A 325 6.87 22.93 -36.91
C PHE A 325 5.33 23.03 -36.96
N TRP A 326 4.63 21.98 -37.42
CA TRP A 326 3.17 22.04 -37.64
C TRP A 326 2.32 21.90 -36.38
N ASN A 327 2.92 21.54 -35.23
CA ASN A 327 2.17 21.32 -33.98
C ASN A 327 2.18 22.53 -33.02
N GLN A 328 2.71 23.70 -33.42
CA GLN A 328 2.81 24.88 -32.55
C GLN A 328 1.76 25.97 -32.81
N GLY A 329 0.74 25.74 -33.65
CA GLY A 329 -0.23 26.78 -33.98
C GLY A 329 -1.66 26.29 -34.10
N ARG A 330 -2.37 26.16 -32.97
CA ARG A 330 -3.82 26.40 -32.87
C ARG A 330 -4.18 26.91 -31.47
N TRP A 331 -4.24 28.23 -31.35
CA TRP A 331 -5.20 28.92 -30.49
C TRP A 331 -6.23 29.56 -31.41
#